data_AF-A0A927CFQ8-F1
#
_entry.id   AF-A0A927CFQ8-F1
#
_cell.length_a   1.000
_cell.length_b   1.000
_cell.length_c   1.000
_cell.angle_alpha   90.00
_cell.angle_beta   90.00
_cell.angle_gamma   90.00
#
_symmetry.space_group_name_H-M   'P 1'
#
loop_
_entity.id
_entity.type
_entity.pdbx_description
1 polymer ?
#
loop_
_entity_poly.entity_id
_entity_poly.type
_entity_poly.pdbx_seq_one_letter_code
_entity_poly.pdbx_strand_id
1 'polypeptide(L)'
;MPVNKAKIGTLLIIAAVLLLTGGTVHHSQLAHDSAAVNQDEFTEEAPQLEKRERAAKLERYVMLQNAFEAENAKFEAMPAQTVHQIEESMEQGRKVKEIGRELGLLEREVDPDYPRRELESRLKGAKAVIADGQKLLLHYKKRNDPQYEAFLQLNAYKSERLAQLEKEAEEQSKEIPQLLKELEELMN
;
A
#
# COMPACT_ATOMS: atom_id res chain seq x y z
N MET A 1 3.09 -35.54 -20.64
CA MET A 1 3.85 -35.52 -19.38
C MET A 1 4.63 -34.22 -19.31
N PRO A 2 4.63 -33.54 -18.14
CA PRO A 2 5.26 -32.24 -17.87
C PRO A 2 6.79 -32.42 -17.82
N VAL A 3 7.66 -31.42 -17.94
CA VAL A 3 8.04 -30.31 -17.04
C VAL A 3 8.89 -29.37 -17.95
N ASN A 4 9.11 -28.06 -17.75
CA ASN A 4 9.71 -27.49 -16.58
C ASN A 4 9.72 -25.95 -16.65
N LYS A 5 9.43 -25.33 -15.51
CA LYS A 5 9.58 -23.91 -15.24
C LYS A 5 11.06 -23.61 -15.04
N ALA A 6 11.55 -22.49 -15.56
CA ALA A 6 12.74 -21.82 -15.04
C ALA A 6 12.55 -20.31 -15.16
N LYS A 7 12.14 -19.70 -14.05
CA LYS A 7 12.35 -18.27 -13.80
C LYS A 7 13.77 -18.13 -13.27
N ILE A 8 14.60 -17.40 -14.01
CA ILE A 8 15.89 -16.84 -13.60
C ILE A 8 15.71 -15.35 -13.93
N GLY A 9 15.69 -14.40 -13.00
CA GLY A 9 16.68 -14.18 -11.97
C GLY A 9 17.61 -13.09 -12.49
N THR A 10 17.24 -11.82 -12.33
CA THR A 10 18.14 -10.71 -12.65
C THR A 10 18.01 -9.63 -11.58
N LEU A 11 18.92 -9.73 -10.60
CA LEU A 11 19.35 -8.60 -9.78
C LEU A 11 19.96 -7.56 -10.72
N LEU A 12 19.57 -6.29 -10.55
CA LEU A 12 20.32 -5.18 -11.12
C LEU A 12 20.71 -4.24 -9.97
N ILE A 13 21.97 -4.34 -9.61
CA ILE A 13 22.71 -3.45 -8.73
C ILE A 13 22.94 -2.16 -9.51
N ILE A 14 22.55 -1.01 -8.96
CA ILE A 14 23.06 0.29 -9.42
C ILE A 14 23.78 0.93 -8.25
N ALA A 15 25.11 0.83 -8.29
CA ALA A 15 26.01 1.78 -7.66
C ALA A 15 26.41 2.80 -8.72
N ALA A 16 26.32 4.10 -8.42
CA ALA A 16 26.95 5.14 -9.20
C ALA A 16 27.49 6.23 -8.25
N VAL A 17 28.82 6.29 -8.21
CA VAL A 17 29.70 7.30 -7.59
C VAL A 17 30.01 8.37 -8.65
N LEU A 18 30.09 9.65 -8.26
CA LEU A 18 30.88 10.76 -8.86
C LEU A 18 30.48 12.05 -8.10
N LEU A 19 31.22 12.68 -7.19
CA LEU A 19 32.60 13.25 -7.17
C LEU A 19 32.93 14.25 -8.29
N LEU A 20 33.55 15.38 -7.85
CA LEU A 20 34.20 16.50 -8.58
C LEU A 20 33.27 17.71 -8.82
N THR A 21 33.58 18.98 -8.51
CA THR A 21 34.82 19.78 -8.29
C THR A 21 34.46 20.99 -7.42
N GLY A 22 35.27 21.52 -6.49
CA GLY A 22 36.57 22.15 -6.73
C GLY A 22 36.42 23.69 -6.78
N GLY A 23 36.77 24.39 -5.69
CA GLY A 23 36.77 25.86 -5.61
C GLY A 23 37.51 26.35 -4.36
N THR A 24 38.82 26.53 -4.48
CA THR A 24 39.69 27.21 -3.51
C THR A 24 39.78 28.71 -3.81
N VAL A 25 39.91 29.56 -2.79
CA VAL A 25 41.06 30.49 -2.56
C VAL A 25 40.78 31.50 -1.40
N HIS A 26 41.64 31.38 -0.38
CA HIS A 26 42.28 32.34 0.55
C HIS A 26 41.60 33.46 1.39
N HIS A 27 42.06 33.42 2.67
CA HIS A 27 42.49 34.49 3.60
C HIS A 27 41.43 35.33 4.33
N SER A 28 41.34 35.15 5.67
CA SER A 28 42.00 36.05 6.63
C SER A 28 41.85 35.55 8.08
N GLN A 29 42.87 35.86 8.87
CA GLN A 29 43.04 35.59 10.30
C GLN A 29 41.98 36.29 11.17
N LEU A 30 41.61 35.70 12.31
CA LEU A 30 41.93 36.24 13.64
C LEU A 30 41.36 35.35 14.75
N ALA A 31 42.20 35.15 15.75
CA ALA A 31 41.94 34.41 16.97
C ALA A 31 40.83 35.04 17.80
N HIS A 32 40.03 34.21 18.48
CA HIS A 32 39.68 34.44 19.87
C HIS A 32 39.34 33.11 20.54
N ASP A 33 40.01 32.89 21.68
CA ASP A 33 39.75 31.84 22.64
C ASP A 33 38.26 31.68 22.92
N SER A 34 37.76 30.44 22.80
CA SER A 34 36.57 29.98 23.49
C SER A 34 36.69 28.48 23.67
N ALA A 35 36.85 28.10 24.93
CA ALA A 35 36.81 26.77 25.51
C ALA A 35 36.38 25.63 24.56
N ALA A 36 37.33 24.76 24.23
CA ALA A 36 37.03 23.40 23.80
C ALA A 36 36.34 22.67 24.96
N VAL A 37 35.01 22.69 24.96
CA VAL A 37 34.17 21.74 25.68
C VAL A 37 33.44 20.95 24.62
N ASN A 38 33.81 19.68 24.52
CA ASN A 38 33.34 18.65 23.61
C ASN A 38 31.86 18.84 23.19
N GLN A 39 31.65 19.16 21.92
CA GLN A 39 30.37 18.98 21.22
C GLN A 39 30.65 18.12 20.00
N ASP A 40 30.90 16.82 20.20
CA ASP A 40 30.97 15.83 19.11
C ASP A 40 30.68 14.41 19.64
N GLU A 41 29.69 14.27 20.51
CA GLU A 41 29.13 12.95 20.89
C GLU A 41 27.60 12.96 20.81
N PHE A 42 27.07 13.35 19.66
CA PHE A 42 25.71 13.06 19.21
C PHE A 42 25.83 13.17 17.68
N THR A 43 25.67 12.15 16.82
CA THR A 43 24.51 11.26 16.76
C THR A 43 24.75 10.20 15.66
N GLU A 44 25.62 9.20 15.87
CA GLU A 44 25.67 8.05 14.92
C GLU A 44 24.68 6.93 15.30
N GLU A 45 24.14 6.93 16.51
CA GLU A 45 23.25 5.87 17.00
C GLU A 45 21.83 5.96 16.43
N ALA A 46 21.26 7.16 16.28
CA ALA A 46 19.89 7.35 15.77
C ALA A 46 19.68 6.76 14.36
N PRO A 47 20.53 7.03 13.34
CA PRO A 47 20.36 6.42 12.02
C PRO A 47 20.66 4.91 11.98
N GLN A 48 21.36 4.35 12.98
CA GLN A 48 21.54 2.90 13.12
C GLN A 48 20.37 2.22 13.82
N LEU A 49 19.73 2.90 14.79
CA LEU A 49 18.54 2.41 15.48
C LEU A 49 17.36 2.27 14.51
N GLU A 50 17.11 3.30 13.69
CA GLU A 50 16.05 3.28 12.67
C GLU A 50 16.24 2.16 11.63
N LYS A 51 17.49 1.89 11.23
CA LYS A 51 17.83 0.79 10.32
C LYS A 51 17.55 -0.58 10.96
N ARG A 52 17.88 -0.75 12.24
CA ARG A 52 17.63 -2.00 12.98
C ARG A 52 16.14 -2.24 13.20
N GLU A 53 15.39 -1.19 13.55
CA GLU A 53 13.94 -1.26 13.70
C GLU A 53 13.25 -1.63 12.39
N ARG A 54 13.65 -1.00 11.28
CA ARG A 54 13.11 -1.34 9.95
C ARG A 54 13.44 -2.78 9.54
N ALA A 55 14.65 -3.26 9.82
CA ALA A 55 15.03 -4.65 9.55
C ALA A 55 14.17 -5.64 10.37
N ALA A 56 13.97 -5.37 11.66
CA ALA A 56 13.12 -6.20 12.52
C ALA A 56 11.65 -6.23 12.04
N LYS A 57 11.11 -5.09 11.58
CA LYS A 57 9.78 -5.03 10.98
C LYS A 57 9.69 -5.83 9.68
N LEU A 58 10.72 -5.78 8.83
CA LEU A 58 10.75 -6.57 7.60
C LEU A 58 10.83 -8.08 7.87
N GLU A 59 11.62 -8.50 8.85
CA GLU A 59 11.68 -9.90 9.29
C GLU A 59 10.32 -10.38 9.80
N ARG A 60 9.66 -9.58 10.65
CA ARG A 60 8.30 -9.88 11.14
C ARG A 60 7.29 -9.94 9.99
N TYR A 61 7.41 -9.07 8.98
CA TYR A 61 6.55 -9.07 7.81
C TYR A 61 6.65 -10.39 7.03
N VAL A 62 7.87 -10.84 6.75
CA VAL A 62 8.11 -12.12 6.06
C VAL A 62 7.58 -13.31 6.89
N MET A 63 7.76 -13.30 8.22
CA MET A 63 7.21 -14.34 9.09
C MET A 63 5.67 -14.38 9.06
N LEU A 64 5.01 -13.22 9.18
CA LEU A 64 3.56 -13.12 9.11
C LEU A 64 3.00 -13.50 7.74
N GLN A 65 3.70 -13.16 6.65
CA GLN A 65 3.31 -13.54 5.30
C GLN A 65 3.26 -15.07 5.15
N ASN A 66 4.31 -15.76 5.59
CA ASN A 66 4.35 -17.23 5.59
C ASN A 66 3.25 -17.83 6.48
N ALA A 67 3.00 -17.25 7.66
CA ALA A 67 1.93 -17.69 8.55
C ALA A 67 0.54 -17.49 7.92
N PHE A 68 0.33 -16.36 7.26
CA PHE A 68 -0.92 -16.05 6.55
C PHE A 68 -1.19 -17.07 5.44
N GLU A 69 -0.21 -17.34 4.58
CA GLU A 69 -0.35 -18.31 3.50
C GLU A 69 -0.67 -19.72 4.04
N ALA A 70 0.02 -20.15 5.10
CA ALA A 70 -0.21 -21.44 5.73
C ALA A 70 -1.61 -21.56 6.36
N GLU A 71 -2.08 -20.52 7.06
CA GLU A 71 -3.39 -20.53 7.72
C GLU A 71 -4.55 -20.33 6.73
N ASN A 72 -4.34 -19.54 5.67
CA ASN A 72 -5.32 -19.37 4.60
C ASN A 72 -5.50 -20.67 3.80
N ALA A 73 -4.41 -21.38 3.49
CA ALA A 73 -4.49 -22.69 2.85
C ALA A 73 -5.29 -23.71 3.69
N LYS A 74 -5.15 -23.68 5.03
CA LYS A 74 -5.98 -24.50 5.92
C LYS A 74 -7.45 -24.10 5.84
N PHE A 75 -7.74 -22.80 5.88
CA PHE A 75 -9.11 -22.27 5.79
C PHE A 75 -9.79 -22.66 4.47
N GLU A 76 -9.11 -22.51 3.34
CA GLU A 76 -9.64 -22.86 2.01
C GLU A 76 -9.89 -24.36 1.84
N ALA A 77 -9.15 -25.21 2.56
CA ALA A 77 -9.33 -26.65 2.53
C ALA A 77 -10.42 -27.18 3.48
N MET A 78 -10.98 -26.33 4.36
CA MET A 78 -11.98 -26.76 5.34
C MET A 78 -13.35 -27.03 4.69
N PRO A 79 -14.00 -28.16 5.02
CA PRO A 79 -15.39 -28.38 4.63
C PRO A 79 -16.33 -27.46 5.42
N ALA A 80 -17.43 -27.04 4.81
CA ALA A 80 -18.45 -26.19 5.47
C ALA A 80 -19.86 -26.75 5.24
N GLN A 81 -20.07 -28.01 5.65
CA GLN A 81 -21.34 -28.72 5.38
C GLN A 81 -22.17 -28.98 6.64
N THR A 82 -21.53 -29.15 7.81
CA THR A 82 -22.21 -29.34 9.10
C THR A 82 -22.03 -28.14 10.03
N VAL A 83 -22.89 -27.99 11.03
CA VAL A 83 -22.79 -26.88 12.02
C VAL A 83 -21.42 -26.88 12.71
N HIS A 84 -20.93 -28.04 13.12
CA HIS A 84 -19.61 -28.16 13.76
C HIS A 84 -18.47 -27.73 12.83
N GLN A 85 -18.52 -28.14 11.55
CA GLN A 85 -17.53 -27.74 10.54
C GLN A 85 -17.60 -26.24 10.22
N ILE A 86 -18.79 -25.64 10.28
CA ILE A 86 -18.97 -24.19 10.12
C ILE A 86 -18.31 -23.47 11.30
N GLU A 87 -18.48 -23.94 12.53
CA GLU A 87 -17.84 -23.36 13.72
C GLU A 87 -16.30 -23.40 13.62
N GLU A 88 -15.74 -24.55 13.24
CA GLU A 88 -14.29 -24.71 13.02
C GLU A 88 -13.78 -23.79 11.89
N SER A 89 -14.52 -23.73 10.78
CA SER A 89 -14.21 -22.81 9.67
C SER A 89 -14.26 -21.36 10.11
N MET A 90 -15.24 -20.97 10.93
CA MET A 90 -15.35 -19.61 11.44
C MET A 90 -14.18 -19.25 12.36
N GLU A 91 -13.75 -20.16 13.23
CA GLU A 91 -12.58 -19.95 14.09
C GLU A 91 -11.30 -19.80 13.26
N GLN A 92 -11.09 -20.69 12.30
CA GLN A 92 -9.95 -20.60 11.38
C GLN A 92 -9.98 -19.31 10.56
N GLY A 93 -11.16 -18.90 10.06
CA GLY A 93 -11.35 -17.64 9.35
C GLY A 93 -11.04 -16.41 10.20
N ARG A 94 -11.33 -16.44 11.52
CA ARG A 94 -10.92 -15.37 12.45
C ARG A 94 -9.41 -15.28 12.55
N LYS A 95 -8.71 -16.41 12.65
CA LYS A 95 -7.25 -16.45 12.72
C LYS A 95 -6.59 -15.90 11.45
N VAL A 96 -7.08 -16.30 10.28
CA VAL A 96 -6.62 -15.74 8.99
C VAL A 96 -6.85 -14.22 8.94
N LYS A 97 -8.02 -13.76 9.39
CA LYS A 97 -8.35 -12.34 9.44
C LYS A 97 -7.44 -11.55 10.39
N GLU A 98 -7.11 -12.10 11.55
CA GLU A 98 -6.23 -11.46 12.53
C GLU A 98 -4.80 -11.32 11.98
N ILE A 99 -4.23 -12.40 11.44
CA ILE A 99 -2.91 -12.37 10.82
C ILE A 99 -2.90 -11.42 9.62
N GLY A 100 -3.92 -11.47 8.76
CA GLY A 100 -4.03 -10.57 7.61
C GLY A 100 -4.12 -9.10 8.00
N ARG A 101 -4.76 -8.77 9.12
CA ARG A 101 -4.81 -7.40 9.66
C ARG A 101 -3.43 -6.94 10.11
N GLU A 102 -2.71 -7.77 10.85
CA GLU A 102 -1.36 -7.45 11.32
C GLU A 102 -0.39 -7.30 10.14
N LEU A 103 -0.47 -8.21 9.17
CA LEU A 103 0.32 -8.16 7.94
C LEU A 103 0.10 -6.85 7.19
N GLY A 104 -1.16 -6.43 7.01
CA GLY A 104 -1.48 -5.18 6.31
C GLY A 104 -1.05 -3.92 7.05
N LEU A 105 -1.04 -3.92 8.38
CA LEU A 105 -0.46 -2.82 9.16
C LEU A 105 1.05 -2.73 8.97
N LEU A 106 1.72 -3.88 9.01
CA LEU A 106 3.17 -3.93 8.87
C LEU A 106 3.61 -3.60 7.44
N GLU A 107 2.85 -4.05 6.44
CA GLU A 107 3.06 -3.72 5.02
C GLU A 107 3.12 -2.20 4.79
N ARG A 108 2.21 -1.44 5.42
CA ARG A 108 2.19 0.04 5.37
C ARG A 108 3.48 0.68 5.89
N GLU A 109 4.13 0.03 6.84
CA GLU A 109 5.31 0.57 7.51
C GLU A 109 6.61 0.18 6.80
N VAL A 110 6.66 -1.00 6.18
CA VAL A 110 7.89 -1.54 5.61
C VAL A 110 7.98 -1.33 4.10
N ASP A 111 6.84 -1.33 3.41
CA ASP A 111 6.77 -1.28 1.96
C ASP A 111 6.61 0.17 1.46
N PRO A 112 7.63 0.74 0.80
CA PRO A 112 7.57 2.11 0.29
C PRO A 112 6.57 2.26 -0.87
N ASP A 113 6.21 1.18 -1.56
CA ASP A 113 5.27 1.18 -2.68
C ASP A 113 3.83 0.94 -2.22
N TYR A 114 3.60 0.69 -0.93
CA TYR A 114 2.26 0.44 -0.38
C TYR A 114 1.24 1.53 -0.77
N PRO A 115 1.52 2.85 -0.67
CA PRO A 115 0.55 3.87 -1.06
C PRO A 115 0.10 3.74 -2.52
N ARG A 116 1.01 3.37 -3.42
CA ARG A 116 0.70 3.17 -4.84
C ARG A 116 -0.18 1.94 -5.03
N ARG A 117 0.16 0.82 -4.39
CA ARG A 117 -0.67 -0.40 -4.44
C ARG A 117 -2.05 -0.19 -3.81
N GLU A 118 -2.12 0.57 -2.73
CA GLU A 118 -3.39 0.94 -2.09
C GLU A 118 -4.26 1.75 -3.07
N LEU A 119 -3.68 2.74 -3.74
CA LEU A 119 -4.40 3.54 -4.74
C LEU A 119 -4.94 2.66 -5.87
N GLU A 120 -4.10 1.80 -6.47
CA GLU A 120 -4.52 0.87 -7.53
C GLU A 120 -5.65 -0.06 -7.08
N SER A 121 -5.54 -0.61 -5.87
CA SER A 121 -6.57 -1.47 -5.28
C SER A 121 -7.89 -0.73 -5.06
N ARG A 122 -7.84 0.47 -4.51
CA ARG A 122 -9.03 1.29 -4.27
C ARG A 122 -9.68 1.76 -5.58
N LEU A 123 -8.90 2.12 -6.60
CA LEU A 123 -9.42 2.48 -7.94
C LEU A 123 -10.18 1.30 -8.55
N LYS A 124 -9.61 0.09 -8.48
CA LYS A 124 -10.27 -1.13 -8.93
C LYS A 124 -11.56 -1.43 -8.14
N GLY A 125 -11.53 -1.25 -6.83
CA GLY A 125 -12.71 -1.41 -5.97
C GLY A 125 -13.81 -0.41 -6.30
N ALA A 126 -13.47 0.86 -6.48
CA ALA A 126 -14.39 1.91 -6.89
C ALA A 126 -15.05 1.60 -8.24
N LYS A 127 -14.29 1.12 -9.23
CA LYS A 127 -14.84 0.64 -10.52
C LYS A 127 -15.90 -0.44 -10.34
N ALA A 128 -15.64 -1.42 -9.48
CA ALA A 128 -16.59 -2.50 -9.21
C ALA A 128 -17.89 -1.96 -8.56
N VAL A 129 -17.78 -1.07 -7.57
CA VAL A 129 -18.92 -0.45 -6.91
C VAL A 129 -19.76 0.37 -7.90
N ILE A 130 -19.12 1.17 -8.75
CA ILE A 130 -19.80 1.97 -9.77
C ILE A 130 -20.55 1.06 -10.75
N ALA A 131 -19.91 -0.02 -11.22
CA ALA A 131 -20.51 -1.01 -12.12
C ALA A 131 -21.73 -1.72 -11.48
N ASP A 132 -21.68 -2.03 -10.19
CA ASP A 132 -22.82 -2.58 -9.46
C ASP A 132 -23.94 -1.54 -9.30
N GLY A 133 -23.61 -0.27 -9.11
CA GLY A 133 -24.57 0.84 -9.16
C GLY A 133 -25.27 0.94 -10.52
N GLN A 134 -24.57 0.70 -11.63
CA GLN A 134 -25.17 0.67 -12.97
C GLN A 134 -26.17 -0.48 -13.13
N LYS A 135 -25.90 -1.64 -12.52
CA LYS A 135 -26.89 -2.74 -12.47
C LYS A 135 -28.13 -2.31 -11.68
N LEU A 136 -27.94 -1.61 -10.55
CA LEU A 136 -29.04 -1.11 -9.73
C LEU A 136 -29.91 -0.08 -10.47
N LEU A 137 -29.32 0.76 -11.30
CA LEU A 137 -30.05 1.70 -12.16
C LEU A 137 -31.09 1.02 -13.06
N LEU A 138 -30.78 -0.17 -13.59
CA LEU A 138 -31.73 -0.94 -14.39
C LEU A 138 -32.97 -1.35 -13.56
N HIS A 139 -32.81 -1.57 -12.26
CA HIS A 139 -33.93 -1.87 -11.36
C HIS A 139 -34.79 -0.64 -11.07
N TYR A 140 -34.16 0.51 -10.78
CA TYR A 140 -34.87 1.79 -10.59
C TYR A 140 -35.66 2.19 -11.83
N LYS A 141 -35.06 2.05 -13.02
CA LYS A 141 -35.71 2.31 -14.31
C LYS A 141 -36.97 1.47 -14.50
N LYS A 142 -36.89 0.16 -14.23
CA LYS A 142 -38.02 -0.78 -14.37
C LYS A 142 -39.17 -0.47 -13.40
N ARG A 143 -38.88 0.19 -12.27
CA ARG A 143 -39.86 0.55 -11.24
C ARG A 143 -40.39 1.97 -11.37
N ASN A 144 -39.95 2.74 -12.38
CA ASN A 144 -40.22 4.18 -12.49
C ASN A 144 -39.91 4.93 -11.18
N ASP A 145 -38.81 4.54 -10.52
CA ASP A 145 -38.43 5.16 -9.26
C ASP A 145 -37.99 6.62 -9.49
N PRO A 146 -38.54 7.60 -8.76
CA PRO A 146 -38.17 9.01 -8.92
C PRO A 146 -36.69 9.28 -8.63
N GLN A 147 -35.99 8.38 -7.94
CA GLN A 147 -34.55 8.49 -7.66
C GLN A 147 -33.68 8.10 -8.87
N TYR A 148 -34.26 7.53 -9.93
CA TYR A 148 -33.51 7.04 -11.10
C TYR A 148 -32.61 8.10 -11.72
N GLU A 149 -33.13 9.30 -11.99
CA GLU A 149 -32.36 10.37 -12.64
C GLU A 149 -31.23 10.90 -11.74
N ALA A 150 -31.49 11.06 -10.44
CA ALA A 150 -30.48 11.50 -9.48
C ALA A 150 -29.34 10.47 -9.36
N PHE A 151 -29.68 9.18 -9.30
CA PHE A 151 -28.69 8.12 -9.24
C PHE A 151 -27.92 7.98 -10.56
N LEU A 152 -28.57 8.22 -11.71
CA LEU A 152 -27.94 8.19 -13.02
C LEU A 152 -26.87 9.28 -13.13
N GLN A 153 -27.20 10.50 -12.73
CA GLN A 153 -26.27 11.63 -12.72
C GLN A 153 -25.11 11.40 -11.75
N LEU A 154 -25.38 10.91 -10.54
CA LEU A 154 -24.35 10.60 -9.56
C LEU A 154 -23.39 9.52 -10.08
N ASN A 155 -23.91 8.44 -10.66
CA ASN A 155 -23.09 7.35 -11.18
C ASN A 155 -22.25 7.80 -12.39
N ALA A 156 -22.80 8.64 -13.26
CA ALA A 156 -22.06 9.25 -14.37
C ALA A 156 -20.91 10.15 -13.86
N TYR A 157 -21.19 11.04 -12.89
CA TYR A 157 -20.17 11.87 -12.26
C TYR A 157 -19.07 11.03 -11.60
N LYS A 158 -19.44 10.01 -10.82
CA LYS A 158 -18.46 9.10 -10.19
C LYS A 158 -17.61 8.37 -11.23
N SER A 159 -18.21 7.94 -12.35
CA SER A 159 -17.49 7.27 -13.44
C SER A 159 -16.47 8.20 -14.11
N GLU A 160 -16.87 9.43 -14.43
CA GLU A 160 -16.00 10.42 -15.07
C GLU A 160 -14.85 10.84 -14.15
N ARG A 161 -15.16 11.18 -12.89
CA ARG A 161 -14.13 11.57 -11.93
C ARG A 161 -13.16 10.41 -11.63
N LEU A 162 -13.64 9.17 -11.57
CA LEU A 162 -12.78 8.01 -11.38
C LEU A 162 -11.80 7.83 -12.54
N ALA A 163 -12.27 7.94 -13.79
CA ALA A 163 -11.39 7.87 -14.97
C ALA A 163 -10.32 8.99 -14.95
N GLN A 164 -10.70 10.18 -14.49
CA GLN A 164 -9.75 11.28 -14.34
C GLN A 164 -8.71 11.03 -13.24
N LEU A 165 -9.10 10.43 -12.10
CA LEU A 165 -8.16 10.03 -11.05
C LEU A 165 -7.17 8.95 -11.53
N GLU A 166 -7.61 8.01 -12.36
CA GLU A 166 -6.71 7.01 -12.96
C GLU A 166 -5.68 7.65 -13.87
N LYS A 167 -6.12 8.57 -14.72
CA LYS A 167 -5.21 9.34 -15.57
C LYS A 167 -4.20 10.15 -14.74
N GLU A 168 -4.67 10.82 -13.68
CA GLU A 168 -3.81 11.58 -12.77
C GLU A 168 -2.78 10.68 -12.06
N ALA A 169 -3.14 9.43 -11.74
CA ALA A 169 -2.24 8.43 -11.17
C ALA A 169 -1.20 7.90 -12.17
N GLU A 170 -1.62 7.65 -13.42
CA GLU A 170 -0.75 7.18 -14.51
C GLU A 170 0.27 8.24 -14.94
N GLU A 171 -0.20 9.49 -15.11
CA GLU A 171 0.62 10.63 -15.49
C GLU A 171 1.48 11.17 -14.33
N GLN A 172 1.27 10.66 -13.11
CA GLN A 172 1.91 11.14 -11.88
C GLN A 172 1.75 12.66 -11.68
N SER A 173 0.61 13.19 -12.11
CA SER A 173 0.33 14.63 -12.06
C SER A 173 -0.09 15.12 -10.67
N LYS A 174 -0.38 14.19 -9.74
CA LYS A 174 -0.68 14.46 -8.33
C LYS A 174 0.04 13.46 -7.42
N GLU A 175 0.25 13.87 -6.17
CA GLU A 175 0.78 12.99 -5.15
C GLU A 175 -0.24 11.90 -4.75
N ILE A 176 0.25 10.69 -4.52
CA ILE A 176 -0.59 9.52 -4.16
C ILE A 176 -1.49 9.79 -2.94
N PRO A 177 -1.03 10.41 -1.84
CA PRO A 177 -1.90 10.71 -0.69
C PRO A 177 -3.09 11.61 -1.06
N GLN A 178 -2.88 12.56 -1.99
CA GLN A 178 -3.95 13.42 -2.47
C GLN A 178 -4.96 12.63 -3.31
N LEU A 179 -4.48 11.77 -4.21
CA LEU A 179 -5.34 10.90 -5.03
C LEU A 179 -6.18 9.94 -4.18
N LEU A 180 -5.59 9.36 -3.12
CA LEU A 180 -6.31 8.50 -2.17
C LEU A 180 -7.43 9.25 -1.46
N LYS A 181 -7.18 10.49 -1.04
CA LYS A 181 -8.19 11.35 -0.39
C LYS A 181 -9.32 11.70 -1.35
N GLU A 182 -9.01 12.14 -2.56
CA GLU A 182 -10.02 12.49 -3.57
C GLU A 182 -10.87 11.27 -3.97
N LEU A 183 -10.27 10.09 -4.03
CA LEU A 183 -10.99 8.84 -4.27
C LEU A 183 -11.94 8.48 -3.12
N GLU A 184 -11.52 8.68 -1.87
CA GLU A 184 -12.37 8.47 -0.70
C GLU A 184 -13.57 9.44 -0.69
N GLU A 185 -13.33 10.72 -0.95
CA GLU A 185 -14.37 11.74 -1.09
C GLU A 185 -15.35 11.40 -2.23
N LEU A 186 -14.86 10.85 -3.34
CA LEU A 186 -15.69 10.43 -4.47
C LEU A 186 -16.62 9.25 -4.13
N MET A 187 -16.17 8.35 -3.27
CA MET A 187 -16.89 7.11 -2.95
C MET A 187 -17.90 7.26 -1.81
N ASN A 188 -17.73 8.28 -0.97
CA ASN A 188 -18.73 8.71 0.01
C ASN A 188 -19.97 9.35 -0.65
#